data_AF-A0A1C2XWV4-F1
#
_entry.id   AF-A0A1C2XWV4-F1
#
_cell.length_a   1.000
_cell.length_b   1.000
_cell.length_c   1.000
_cell.angle_alpha   90.00
_cell.angle_beta   90.00
_cell.angle_gamma   90.00
#
_symmetry.space_group_name_H-M   'P 1'
#
loop_
_entity.id
_entity.type
_entity.pdbx_description
1 polymer ?
#
loop_
_entity_poly.entity_id
_entity_poly.type
_entity_poly.pdbx_seq_one_letter_code
_entity_poly.pdbx_strand_id
1 'polypeptide(L)'
;MEKNKKVIIGWIGVSITVILSSVWAYWGAFENFHEGWYATSIGDNLCMFLLQYMVFAIIFVLLALVILRWKRMGFLLHLIFGGFCIYFFSGASFNVLGLLIIIPFAVLGLLYYFGEPEPKKWAYRLIIIVPLVITLAISIPQGIKVSQRINDNDFGMRIVEGNGVTLAWAPRGPGWPDKGTSWKEAQDICKYLSEDGTTTMKEEQNIWRLPTVDEAVRSMMLHDENAGGVWYPEEEKDVYDRTPDKETPLWDVHSKVIYYWTSDTSVKDEQQAYIIVYHGGIFDKRKIDRQDYMSFRAVKEIN
;
A
#
# COMPACT_ATOMS: atom_id res chain seq x y z
N MET A 1 20.49 -38.77 -22.59
CA MET A 1 20.42 -37.34 -22.94
C MET A 1 19.05 -36.74 -22.69
N GLU A 2 17.94 -37.37 -23.10
CA GLU A 2 16.57 -36.85 -22.89
C GLU A 2 16.15 -36.73 -21.42
N LYS A 3 16.54 -37.69 -20.56
CA LYS A 3 16.27 -37.61 -19.11
C LYS A 3 16.87 -36.34 -18.49
N ASN A 4 18.13 -36.03 -18.82
CA ASN A 4 18.79 -34.82 -18.32
C ASN A 4 18.08 -33.55 -18.80
N LYS A 5 17.58 -33.53 -20.04
CA LYS A 5 16.80 -32.38 -20.56
C LYS A 5 15.51 -32.17 -19.78
N LYS A 6 14.73 -33.23 -19.51
CA LYS A 6 13.49 -33.13 -18.71
C LYS A 6 13.76 -32.65 -17.28
N VAL A 7 14.84 -33.13 -16.67
CA VAL A 7 15.26 -32.69 -15.34
C VAL A 7 15.63 -31.22 -15.31
N ILE A 8 16.42 -30.76 -16.29
CA ILE A 8 16.80 -29.34 -16.42
C ILE A 8 15.56 -28.47 -16.62
N ILE A 9 14.66 -28.82 -17.54
CA ILE A 9 13.42 -28.08 -17.79
C ILE A 9 12.55 -28.01 -16.52
N GLY A 10 12.44 -29.12 -15.79
CA GLY A 10 11.72 -29.17 -14.52
C GLY A 10 12.31 -28.22 -13.48
N TRP A 11 13.64 -28.19 -13.33
CA TRP A 11 14.32 -27.28 -12.40
C TRP A 11 14.28 -25.81 -12.83
N ILE A 12 14.23 -25.52 -14.13
CA ILE A 12 13.94 -24.17 -14.63
C ILE A 12 12.54 -23.74 -14.18
N GLY A 13 11.53 -24.61 -14.33
CA GLY A 13 10.18 -24.35 -13.83
C GLY A 13 10.13 -24.05 -12.33
N VAL A 14 10.83 -24.86 -11.52
CA VAL A 14 10.98 -24.65 -10.07
C VAL A 14 11.62 -23.30 -9.77
N SER A 15 12.72 -22.97 -10.44
CA SER A 15 13.45 -21.73 -10.20
C SER A 15 12.60 -20.50 -10.51
N ILE A 16 11.90 -20.51 -11.66
CA ILE A 16 11.01 -19.41 -12.04
C ILE A 16 9.84 -19.29 -11.07
N THR A 17 9.24 -20.42 -10.66
CA THR A 17 8.15 -20.41 -9.67
C THR A 17 8.62 -19.79 -8.37
N VAL A 18 9.76 -20.22 -7.83
CA VAL A 18 10.32 -19.72 -6.58
C VAL A 18 10.56 -18.22 -6.68
N ILE A 19 11.15 -17.73 -7.78
CA ILE A 19 11.37 -16.29 -7.98
C ILE A 19 10.05 -15.54 -7.97
N LEU A 20 9.07 -15.96 -8.77
CA LEU A 20 7.80 -15.24 -8.91
C LEU A 20 6.99 -15.27 -7.62
N SER A 21 6.83 -16.43 -6.98
CA SER A 21 6.10 -16.51 -5.71
C SER A 21 6.80 -15.75 -4.60
N SER A 22 8.13 -15.67 -4.61
CA SER A 22 8.93 -14.86 -3.68
C SER A 22 8.74 -13.36 -3.90
N VAL A 23 8.73 -12.90 -5.15
CA VAL A 23 8.47 -11.48 -5.49
C VAL A 23 7.06 -11.08 -5.06
N TRP A 24 6.06 -11.91 -5.39
CA TRP A 24 4.67 -11.67 -4.95
C TRP A 24 4.51 -11.75 -3.43
N ALA A 25 5.24 -12.65 -2.75
CA ALA A 25 5.22 -12.74 -1.30
C ALA A 25 5.84 -11.50 -0.64
N TYR A 26 6.97 -11.03 -1.16
CA TYR A 26 7.62 -9.80 -0.70
C TYR A 26 6.68 -8.59 -0.88
N TRP A 27 6.16 -8.39 -2.10
CA TRP A 27 5.29 -7.26 -2.42
C TRP A 27 3.99 -7.32 -1.59
N GLY A 28 3.31 -8.46 -1.58
CA GLY A 28 2.07 -8.64 -0.81
C GLY A 28 2.27 -8.44 0.69
N ALA A 29 3.37 -8.96 1.25
CA ALA A 29 3.69 -8.76 2.66
C ALA A 29 3.95 -7.29 2.99
N PHE A 30 4.72 -6.58 2.15
CA PHE A 30 5.02 -5.17 2.37
C PHE A 30 3.75 -4.31 2.22
N GLU A 31 3.02 -4.48 1.12
CA GLU A 31 1.85 -3.68 0.78
C GLU A 31 0.73 -3.83 1.82
N ASN A 32 0.55 -5.03 2.37
CA ASN A 32 -0.44 -5.26 3.42
C ASN A 32 -0.21 -4.37 4.66
N PHE A 33 1.03 -4.18 5.10
CA PHE A 33 1.31 -3.31 6.26
C PHE A 33 1.39 -1.82 5.88
N HIS A 34 1.61 -1.53 4.59
CA HIS A 34 1.56 -0.17 4.07
C HIS A 34 0.11 0.34 3.95
N GLU A 35 -0.79 -0.44 3.35
CA GLU A 35 -2.14 -0.02 2.99
C GLU A 35 -3.26 -0.72 3.78
N GLY A 36 -3.11 -2.01 4.12
CA GLY A 36 -4.22 -2.88 4.52
C GLY A 36 -4.42 -3.08 6.03
N TRP A 37 -3.37 -2.94 6.83
CA TRP A 37 -3.38 -3.25 8.26
C TRP A 37 -4.01 -2.13 9.11
N TYR A 38 -5.29 -1.84 8.85
CA TYR A 38 -6.07 -0.81 9.54
C TYR A 38 -7.32 -1.36 10.24
N ALA A 39 -7.70 -2.62 10.02
CA ALA A 39 -8.87 -3.16 10.72
C ALA A 39 -8.63 -3.26 12.23
N THR A 40 -9.67 -3.07 13.03
CA THR A 40 -9.60 -3.24 14.49
C THR A 40 -9.50 -4.71 14.90
N SER A 41 -10.08 -5.60 14.10
CA SER A 41 -10.02 -7.06 14.29
C SER A 41 -8.76 -7.64 13.67
N ILE A 42 -8.01 -8.43 14.46
CA ILE A 42 -6.88 -9.23 13.96
C ILE A 42 -7.35 -10.18 12.85
N GLY A 43 -8.55 -10.76 12.98
CA GLY A 43 -9.11 -11.67 11.98
C GLY A 43 -9.31 -11.01 10.62
N ASP A 44 -9.79 -9.77 10.61
CA ASP A 44 -10.03 -9.02 9.37
C ASP A 44 -8.70 -8.63 8.71
N ASN A 45 -7.72 -8.18 9.50
CA ASN A 45 -6.36 -7.92 9.00
C ASN A 45 -5.70 -9.17 8.41
N LEU A 46 -5.84 -10.34 9.06
CA LEU A 46 -5.32 -11.60 8.55
C LEU A 46 -6.07 -12.07 7.29
N CYS A 47 -7.38 -11.85 7.23
CA CYS A 47 -8.19 -12.16 6.07
C CYS A 47 -7.75 -11.32 4.86
N MET A 48 -7.59 -10.01 5.07
CA MET A 48 -7.09 -9.09 4.04
C MET A 48 -5.68 -9.46 3.60
N PHE A 49 -4.79 -9.74 4.54
CA PHE A 49 -3.43 -10.21 4.27
C PHE A 49 -3.42 -11.44 3.34
N LEU A 50 -4.19 -12.47 3.68
CA LEU A 50 -4.19 -13.73 2.92
C LEU A 50 -4.93 -13.63 1.58
N LEU A 51 -6.10 -13.00 1.55
CA LEU A 51 -7.00 -13.04 0.40
C LEU A 51 -6.80 -11.89 -0.58
N GLN A 52 -6.33 -10.73 -0.10
CA GLN A 52 -6.11 -9.56 -0.95
C GLN A 52 -4.64 -9.45 -1.35
N TYR A 53 -3.73 -9.51 -0.38
CA TYR A 53 -2.32 -9.20 -0.63
C TYR A 53 -1.46 -10.42 -0.98
N MET A 54 -1.70 -11.58 -0.36
CA MET A 54 -0.91 -12.79 -0.60
C MET A 54 -1.44 -13.70 -1.72
N VAL A 55 -2.56 -13.34 -2.34
CA VAL A 55 -3.31 -14.22 -3.26
C VAL A 55 -2.46 -14.74 -4.41
N PHE A 56 -1.65 -13.90 -5.05
CA PHE A 56 -0.83 -14.33 -6.19
C PHE A 56 0.31 -15.25 -5.74
N ALA A 57 1.00 -14.94 -4.65
CA ALA A 57 2.04 -15.81 -4.11
C ALA A 57 1.48 -17.21 -3.79
N ILE A 58 0.30 -17.26 -3.16
CA ILE A 58 -0.41 -18.51 -2.84
C ILE A 58 -0.79 -19.26 -4.11
N ILE A 59 -1.37 -18.59 -5.12
CA ILE A 59 -1.76 -19.22 -6.38
C ILE A 59 -0.55 -19.82 -7.11
N PHE A 60 0.57 -19.09 -7.24
CA PHE A 60 1.79 -19.62 -7.86
C PHE A 60 2.30 -20.86 -7.15
N VAL A 61 2.32 -20.85 -5.81
CA VAL A 61 2.70 -22.02 -5.01
C VAL A 61 1.74 -23.18 -5.25
N LEU A 62 0.44 -22.99 -5.08
CA LEU A 62 -0.56 -24.05 -5.22
C LEU A 62 -0.57 -24.67 -6.61
N LEU A 63 -0.51 -23.87 -7.67
CA LEU A 63 -0.47 -24.36 -9.05
C LEU A 63 0.78 -25.20 -9.31
N ALA A 64 1.94 -24.76 -8.81
CA ALA A 64 3.19 -25.52 -8.93
C ALA A 64 3.14 -26.84 -8.16
N LEU A 65 2.58 -26.85 -6.94
CA LEU A 65 2.39 -28.09 -6.16
C LEU A 65 1.48 -29.09 -6.88
N VAL A 66 0.36 -28.60 -7.42
CA VAL A 66 -0.62 -29.41 -8.13
C VAL A 66 -0.01 -30.02 -9.40
N ILE A 67 0.73 -29.25 -10.21
CA ILE A 67 1.31 -29.77 -11.45
C ILE A 67 2.46 -30.75 -11.22
N LEU A 68 3.25 -30.58 -10.14
CA LEU A 68 4.29 -31.54 -9.75
C LEU A 68 3.71 -32.91 -9.35
N ARG A 69 2.48 -32.92 -8.82
CA ARG A 69 1.75 -34.13 -8.41
C ARG A 69 0.90 -34.73 -9.53
N TRP A 70 0.20 -33.89 -10.29
CA TRP A 70 -0.80 -34.24 -11.29
C TRP A 70 -0.62 -33.41 -12.56
N LYS A 71 0.36 -33.76 -13.40
CA LYS A 71 0.78 -32.98 -14.58
C LYS A 71 -0.36 -32.46 -15.46
N ARG A 72 -1.31 -33.34 -15.85
CA ARG A 72 -2.42 -32.96 -16.75
C ARG A 72 -3.38 -31.97 -16.11
N MET A 73 -3.80 -32.25 -14.87
CA MET A 73 -4.71 -31.37 -14.13
C MET A 73 -4.04 -30.04 -13.81
N GLY A 74 -2.80 -30.06 -13.35
CA GLY A 74 -2.04 -28.84 -13.09
C GLY A 74 -1.86 -27.99 -14.33
N PHE A 75 -1.52 -28.58 -15.48
CA PHE A 75 -1.40 -27.83 -16.73
C PHE A 75 -2.72 -27.15 -17.11
N LEU A 76 -3.83 -27.88 -17.04
CA LEU A 76 -5.16 -27.33 -17.30
C LEU A 76 -5.48 -26.17 -16.35
N LEU A 77 -5.17 -26.29 -15.05
CA LEU A 77 -5.40 -25.24 -14.08
C LEU A 77 -4.58 -23.98 -14.37
N HIS A 78 -3.32 -24.10 -14.81
CA HIS A 78 -2.53 -22.91 -15.21
C HIS A 78 -3.20 -22.17 -16.37
N LEU A 79 -3.74 -22.88 -17.36
CA LEU A 79 -4.46 -22.27 -18.48
C LEU A 79 -5.77 -21.62 -18.04
N ILE A 80 -6.54 -22.29 -17.17
CA ILE A 80 -7.79 -21.76 -16.64
C ILE A 80 -7.54 -20.48 -15.81
N PHE A 81 -6.56 -20.49 -14.91
CA PHE A 81 -6.21 -19.31 -14.11
C PHE A 81 -5.67 -18.16 -14.96
N GLY A 82 -4.84 -18.46 -15.97
CA GLY A 82 -4.40 -17.45 -16.94
C GLY A 82 -5.58 -16.81 -17.69
N GLY A 83 -6.53 -17.62 -18.16
CA GLY A 83 -7.76 -17.16 -18.82
C GLY A 83 -8.66 -16.36 -17.89
N PHE A 84 -8.82 -16.81 -16.63
CA PHE A 84 -9.57 -16.08 -15.61
C PHE A 84 -8.95 -14.71 -15.33
N CYS A 85 -7.63 -14.60 -15.21
CA CYS A 85 -6.94 -13.32 -15.00
C CYS A 85 -7.14 -12.35 -16.18
N ILE A 86 -7.17 -12.82 -17.43
CA ILE A 86 -7.48 -11.98 -18.60
C ILE A 86 -8.87 -11.37 -18.45
N TYR A 87 -9.87 -12.18 -18.09
CA TYR A 87 -11.25 -11.72 -17.91
C TYR A 87 -11.38 -10.75 -16.72
N PHE A 88 -10.88 -11.16 -15.55
CA PHE A 88 -11.05 -10.46 -14.29
C PHE A 88 -10.33 -9.10 -14.27
N PHE A 89 -9.15 -9.01 -14.91
CA PHE A 89 -8.34 -7.79 -14.98
C PHE A 89 -8.38 -7.11 -16.36
N SER A 90 -9.49 -7.23 -17.10
CA SER A 90 -9.60 -6.73 -18.48
C SER A 90 -9.35 -5.21 -18.66
N GLY A 91 -9.39 -4.41 -17.60
CA GLY A 91 -9.04 -2.99 -17.60
C GLY A 91 -7.61 -2.67 -17.12
N ALA A 92 -6.81 -3.67 -16.73
CA ALA A 92 -5.46 -3.47 -16.22
C ALA A 92 -4.43 -3.30 -17.35
N SER A 93 -3.29 -2.67 -17.02
CA SER A 93 -2.21 -2.52 -18.00
C SER A 93 -1.63 -3.88 -18.41
N PHE A 94 -1.34 -4.03 -19.71
CA PHE A 94 -0.75 -5.25 -20.24
C PHE A 94 0.62 -5.56 -19.61
N ASN A 95 1.40 -4.54 -19.25
CA ASN A 95 2.70 -4.73 -18.63
C ASN A 95 2.59 -5.45 -17.28
N VAL A 96 1.57 -5.12 -16.48
CA VAL A 96 1.35 -5.78 -15.19
C VAL A 96 0.68 -7.15 -15.42
N LEU A 97 -0.45 -7.18 -16.13
CA LEU A 97 -1.25 -8.39 -16.24
C LEU A 97 -0.62 -9.43 -17.18
N GLY A 98 -0.15 -9.01 -18.35
CA GLY A 98 0.45 -9.87 -19.37
C GLY A 98 1.78 -10.44 -18.93
N LEU A 99 2.74 -9.57 -18.56
CA LEU A 99 4.11 -9.98 -18.28
C LEU A 99 4.28 -10.64 -16.90
N LEU A 100 3.56 -10.19 -15.86
CA LEU A 100 3.78 -10.68 -14.49
C LEU A 100 2.83 -11.81 -14.07
N ILE A 101 1.73 -12.02 -14.81
CA ILE A 101 0.71 -13.01 -14.42
C ILE A 101 0.46 -14.01 -15.55
N ILE A 102 -0.07 -13.55 -16.70
CA ILE A 102 -0.56 -14.46 -17.76
C ILE A 102 0.57 -15.28 -18.40
N ILE A 103 1.62 -14.60 -18.89
CA ILE A 103 2.75 -15.28 -19.53
C ILE A 103 3.44 -16.25 -18.55
N PRO A 104 3.74 -15.85 -17.30
CA PRO A 104 4.24 -16.78 -16.30
C PRO A 104 3.39 -18.02 -16.09
N PHE A 105 2.07 -17.90 -15.99
CA PHE A 105 1.21 -19.08 -15.84
C PHE A 105 1.29 -20.03 -17.04
N ALA A 106 1.24 -19.50 -18.26
CA ALA A 106 1.34 -20.33 -19.46
C ALA A 106 2.72 -21.01 -19.57
N VAL A 107 3.80 -20.24 -19.38
CA VAL A 107 5.17 -20.73 -19.46
C VAL A 107 5.46 -21.78 -18.38
N LEU A 108 5.09 -21.51 -17.12
CA LEU A 108 5.26 -22.47 -16.03
C LEU A 108 4.45 -23.75 -16.26
N GLY A 109 3.21 -23.62 -16.74
CA GLY A 109 2.38 -24.76 -17.12
C GLY A 109 3.12 -25.67 -18.11
N LEU A 110 3.68 -25.10 -19.18
CA LEU A 110 4.43 -25.84 -20.19
C LEU A 110 5.72 -26.44 -19.62
N LEU A 111 6.50 -25.67 -18.86
CA LEU A 111 7.76 -26.12 -18.26
C LEU A 111 7.54 -27.32 -17.34
N TYR A 112 6.53 -27.31 -16.48
CA TYR A 112 6.24 -28.44 -15.60
C TYR A 112 5.54 -29.61 -16.31
N TYR A 113 4.79 -29.35 -17.38
CA TYR A 113 4.19 -30.42 -18.17
C TYR A 113 5.27 -31.28 -18.84
N PHE A 114 6.22 -30.63 -19.51
CA PHE A 114 7.32 -31.30 -20.23
C PHE A 114 8.54 -31.62 -19.36
N GLY A 115 8.74 -30.90 -18.25
CA GLY A 115 9.83 -31.08 -17.31
C GLY A 115 9.49 -32.00 -16.13
N GLU A 116 10.53 -32.52 -15.48
CA GLU A 116 10.42 -33.39 -14.29
C GLU A 116 11.59 -33.11 -13.33
N PRO A 117 11.44 -32.22 -12.34
CA PRO A 117 12.54 -31.96 -11.42
C PRO A 117 12.81 -33.21 -10.56
N GLU A 118 14.02 -33.71 -10.62
CA GLU A 118 14.52 -34.79 -9.76
C GLU A 118 15.70 -34.26 -8.94
N PRO A 119 15.73 -34.47 -7.62
CA PRO A 119 14.68 -35.08 -6.77
C PRO A 119 13.50 -34.14 -6.44
N LYS A 120 12.26 -34.63 -6.60
CA LYS A 120 11.03 -33.84 -6.37
C LYS A 120 10.90 -33.26 -4.96
N LYS A 121 11.43 -33.94 -3.93
CA LYS A 121 11.36 -33.47 -2.53
C LYS A 121 11.96 -32.08 -2.35
N TRP A 122 13.04 -31.78 -3.06
CA TRP A 122 13.68 -30.47 -3.00
C TRP A 122 12.88 -29.40 -3.75
N ALA A 123 12.25 -29.75 -4.88
CA ALA A 123 11.32 -28.85 -5.57
C ALA A 123 10.16 -28.41 -4.65
N TYR A 124 9.51 -29.37 -3.97
CA TYR A 124 8.46 -29.08 -3.00
C TYR A 124 8.94 -28.16 -1.86
N ARG A 125 10.11 -28.45 -1.29
CA ARG A 125 10.68 -27.65 -0.21
C ARG A 125 10.95 -26.22 -0.64
N LEU A 126 11.59 -26.01 -1.78
CA LEU A 126 11.94 -24.67 -2.24
C LEU A 126 10.69 -23.83 -2.57
N ILE A 127 9.71 -24.41 -3.27
CA ILE A 127 8.48 -23.73 -3.67
C ILE A 127 7.67 -23.26 -2.44
N ILE A 128 7.67 -24.03 -1.35
CA ILE A 128 6.91 -23.70 -0.15
C ILE A 128 7.72 -22.81 0.80
N ILE A 129 8.95 -23.24 1.14
CA ILE A 129 9.71 -22.65 2.25
C ILE A 129 10.24 -21.26 1.87
N VAL A 130 10.73 -21.05 0.64
CA VAL A 130 11.37 -19.78 0.29
C VAL A 130 10.37 -18.61 0.35
N PRO A 131 9.19 -18.66 -0.30
CA PRO A 131 8.21 -17.59 -0.19
C PRO A 131 7.68 -17.43 1.23
N LEU A 132 7.49 -18.53 1.97
CA LEU A 132 7.05 -18.48 3.37
C LEU A 132 8.05 -17.75 4.26
N VAL A 133 9.34 -18.04 4.11
CA VAL A 133 10.41 -17.36 4.86
C VAL A 133 10.41 -15.87 4.54
N ILE A 134 10.24 -15.48 3.27
CA ILE A 134 10.15 -14.06 2.87
C ILE A 134 8.94 -13.40 3.51
N THR A 135 7.76 -14.02 3.42
CA THR A 135 6.54 -13.53 4.07
C THR A 135 6.78 -13.30 5.56
N LEU A 136 7.33 -14.26 6.28
CA LEU A 136 7.60 -14.12 7.71
C LEU A 136 8.66 -13.04 8.01
N ALA A 137 9.73 -12.97 7.21
CA ALA A 137 10.81 -12.02 7.38
C ALA A 137 10.35 -10.56 7.19
N ILE A 138 9.36 -10.32 6.34
CA ILE A 138 8.75 -8.99 6.15
C ILE A 138 7.62 -8.75 7.15
N SER A 139 6.71 -9.70 7.32
CA SER A 139 5.51 -9.51 8.12
C SER A 139 5.78 -9.43 9.62
N ILE A 140 6.79 -10.12 10.16
CA ILE A 140 7.07 -10.08 11.61
C ILE A 140 7.54 -8.68 12.03
N PRO A 141 8.60 -8.08 11.43
CA PRO A 141 9.02 -6.73 11.78
C PRO A 141 7.93 -5.68 11.55
N GLN A 142 7.20 -5.76 10.43
CA GLN A 142 6.12 -4.82 10.14
C GLN A 142 4.95 -4.99 11.11
N GLY A 143 4.60 -6.22 11.48
CA GLY A 143 3.60 -6.51 12.49
C GLY A 143 3.97 -5.95 13.86
N ILE A 144 5.25 -6.06 14.26
CA ILE A 144 5.75 -5.44 15.50
C ILE A 144 5.59 -3.93 15.42
N LYS A 145 6.05 -3.29 14.32
CA LYS A 145 5.94 -1.84 14.12
C LYS A 145 4.48 -1.38 14.23
N VAL A 146 3.57 -2.00 13.49
CA VAL A 146 2.16 -1.61 13.49
C VAL A 146 1.46 -1.89 14.83
N SER A 147 1.90 -2.91 15.59
CA SER A 147 1.38 -3.17 16.93
C SER A 147 1.79 -2.12 17.97
N GLN A 148 2.79 -1.31 17.67
CA GLN A 148 3.29 -0.25 18.56
C GLN A 148 2.66 1.11 18.27
N ARG A 149 1.77 1.22 17.27
CA ARG A 149 1.11 2.47 16.92
C ARG A 149 0.26 3.01 18.07
N ILE A 150 0.41 4.30 18.35
CA ILE A 150 -0.43 4.99 19.33
C ILE A 150 -1.77 5.39 18.69
N ASN A 151 -2.85 5.05 19.40
CA ASN A 151 -4.20 5.50 19.10
C ASN A 151 -4.88 5.89 20.41
N ASP A 152 -4.96 7.19 20.69
CA ASP A 152 -5.62 7.73 21.89
C ASP A 152 -7.16 7.73 21.80
N ASN A 153 -7.72 7.34 20.64
CA ASN A 153 -9.15 7.36 20.31
C ASN A 153 -9.82 8.74 20.35
N ASP A 154 -9.04 9.82 20.42
CA ASP A 154 -9.55 11.18 20.30
C ASP A 154 -9.37 11.70 18.87
N PHE A 155 -10.48 11.65 18.14
CA PHE A 155 -10.58 12.13 16.77
C PHE A 155 -11.20 13.53 16.68
N GLY A 156 -11.16 14.30 17.77
CA GLY A 156 -11.58 15.69 17.84
C GLY A 156 -10.61 16.64 17.13
N MET A 157 -10.85 17.94 17.32
CA MET A 157 -9.93 18.96 16.85
C MET A 157 -8.64 18.88 17.67
N ARG A 158 -7.49 18.84 17.00
CA ARG A 158 -6.19 18.67 17.66
C ARG A 158 -5.29 19.86 17.41
N ILE A 159 -4.74 20.42 18.48
CA ILE A 159 -3.64 21.37 18.38
C ILE A 159 -2.37 20.54 18.27
N VAL A 160 -1.63 20.71 17.18
CA VAL A 160 -0.34 20.07 16.97
C VAL A 160 0.72 21.17 16.94
N GLU A 161 1.62 21.11 17.91
CA GLU A 161 2.80 21.96 18.02
C GLU A 161 4.03 21.11 17.78
N GLY A 162 4.86 21.50 16.82
CA GLY A 162 5.97 20.67 16.40
C GLY A 162 6.89 21.38 15.43
N ASN A 163 8.19 21.25 15.66
CA ASN A 163 9.25 21.80 14.82
C ASN A 163 9.02 23.27 14.37
N GLY A 164 8.44 24.14 15.22
CA GLY A 164 8.22 25.55 14.92
C GLY A 164 6.93 25.88 14.14
N VAL A 165 6.00 24.94 14.01
CA VAL A 165 4.63 25.20 13.57
C VAL A 165 3.63 24.84 14.68
N THR A 166 2.54 25.62 14.78
CA THR A 166 1.42 25.36 15.69
C THR A 166 0.12 25.52 14.94
N LEU A 167 -0.59 24.42 14.70
CA LEU A 167 -1.81 24.38 13.89
C LEU A 167 -2.93 23.65 14.62
N ALA A 168 -4.16 24.12 14.42
CA ALA A 168 -5.35 23.35 14.75
C ALA A 168 -5.74 22.48 13.56
N TRP A 169 -5.76 21.17 13.76
CA TRP A 169 -6.14 20.15 12.79
C TRP A 169 -7.59 19.76 13.00
N ALA A 170 -8.35 19.69 11.90
CA ALA A 170 -9.80 19.48 11.94
C ALA A 170 -10.20 18.14 12.61
N PRO A 171 -11.36 18.09 13.28
CA PRO A 171 -11.92 16.85 13.80
C PRO A 171 -12.36 15.91 12.68
N ARG A 172 -12.60 14.63 13.02
CA ARG A 172 -13.18 13.64 12.11
C ARG A 172 -14.52 14.16 11.59
N GLY A 173 -14.72 14.07 10.28
CA GLY A 173 -15.90 14.62 9.61
C GLY A 173 -15.53 15.20 8.25
N PRO A 174 -16.23 16.24 7.78
CA PRO A 174 -15.94 16.84 6.48
C PRO A 174 -14.51 17.39 6.37
N GLY A 175 -13.92 17.90 7.46
CA GLY A 175 -12.54 18.39 7.48
C GLY A 175 -11.47 17.30 7.62
N TRP A 176 -11.88 16.06 7.88
CA TRP A 176 -11.00 14.90 7.95
C TRP A 176 -11.75 13.64 7.48
N PRO A 177 -11.97 13.50 6.16
CA PRO A 177 -12.76 12.40 5.61
C PRO A 177 -11.95 11.10 5.52
N ASP A 178 -12.63 9.97 5.64
CA ASP A 178 -12.10 8.60 5.57
C ASP A 178 -12.19 7.95 4.18
N LYS A 179 -12.47 8.76 3.15
CA LYS A 179 -12.67 8.34 1.77
C LYS A 179 -11.89 9.19 0.78
N GLY A 180 -11.66 8.62 -0.39
CA GLY A 180 -10.97 9.27 -1.50
C GLY A 180 -11.63 10.59 -1.92
N THR A 181 -10.82 11.62 -2.14
CA THR A 181 -11.28 12.89 -2.75
C THR A 181 -10.22 13.48 -3.66
N SER A 182 -10.65 14.28 -4.64
CA SER A 182 -9.73 15.03 -5.50
C SER A 182 -9.19 16.27 -4.79
N TRP A 183 -8.06 16.79 -5.26
CA TRP A 183 -7.43 17.97 -4.67
C TRP A 183 -8.36 19.18 -4.66
N LYS A 184 -9.11 19.41 -5.76
CA LYS A 184 -10.05 20.52 -5.87
C LYS A 184 -11.24 20.38 -4.91
N GLU A 185 -11.80 19.18 -4.79
CA GLU A 185 -12.87 18.91 -3.81
C GLU A 185 -12.38 19.11 -2.38
N ALA A 186 -11.15 18.69 -2.06
CA ALA A 186 -10.57 18.90 -0.74
C ALA A 186 -10.43 20.39 -0.40
N GLN A 187 -9.94 21.20 -1.33
CA GLN A 187 -9.88 22.66 -1.18
C GLN A 187 -11.27 23.28 -1.01
N ASP A 188 -12.23 22.87 -1.85
CA ASP A 188 -13.58 23.38 -1.77
C ASP A 188 -14.21 23.01 -0.42
N ILE A 189 -14.09 21.76 0.04
CA ILE A 189 -14.60 21.38 1.37
C ILE A 189 -14.00 22.28 2.45
N CYS A 190 -12.67 22.44 2.50
CA CYS A 190 -11.99 23.30 3.47
C CYS A 190 -12.57 24.72 3.49
N LYS A 191 -12.79 25.30 2.30
CA LYS A 191 -13.33 26.66 2.12
C LYS A 191 -14.68 26.88 2.81
N TYR A 192 -15.51 25.84 2.84
CA TYR A 192 -16.86 25.88 3.38
C TYR A 192 -16.99 25.22 4.77
N LEU A 193 -15.90 24.80 5.41
CA LEU A 193 -15.97 24.19 6.75
C LEU A 193 -16.40 25.21 7.82
N SER A 194 -17.34 24.82 8.68
CA SER A 194 -17.73 25.55 9.89
C SER A 194 -16.52 25.80 10.80
N GLU A 195 -16.59 26.79 11.68
CA GLU A 195 -15.47 27.18 12.56
C GLU A 195 -14.94 26.01 13.43
N ASP A 196 -15.82 25.11 13.85
CA ASP A 196 -15.51 23.89 14.61
C ASP A 196 -15.05 22.72 13.73
N GLY A 197 -15.13 22.85 12.40
CA GLY A 197 -14.69 21.85 11.42
C GLY A 197 -15.62 20.63 11.26
N THR A 198 -16.81 20.64 11.88
CA THR A 198 -17.68 19.45 11.94
C THR A 198 -18.71 19.39 10.80
N THR A 199 -18.98 20.50 10.12
CA THR A 199 -19.99 20.58 9.05
C THR A 199 -19.53 21.44 7.87
N THR A 200 -20.14 21.21 6.70
CA THR A 200 -19.94 22.05 5.51
C THR A 200 -21.09 23.05 5.40
N MET A 201 -20.75 24.33 5.33
CA MET A 201 -21.67 25.46 5.26
C MET A 201 -22.07 25.78 3.82
N LYS A 202 -23.16 26.54 3.65
CA LYS A 202 -23.60 27.03 2.33
C LYS A 202 -22.77 28.21 1.84
N GLU A 203 -22.25 28.99 2.78
CA GLU A 203 -21.44 30.17 2.51
C GLU A 203 -19.98 29.89 2.81
N GLU A 204 -19.09 30.54 2.08
CA GLU A 204 -17.65 30.40 2.26
C GLU A 204 -17.22 30.94 3.62
N GLN A 205 -16.52 30.11 4.39
CA GLN A 205 -16.03 30.47 5.72
C GLN A 205 -14.57 30.94 5.64
N ASN A 206 -13.76 30.33 4.77
CA ASN A 206 -12.33 30.63 4.59
C ASN A 206 -11.50 30.58 5.90
N ILE A 207 -11.92 29.73 6.85
CA ILE A 207 -11.22 29.50 8.13
C ILE A 207 -10.20 28.38 7.98
N TRP A 208 -10.62 27.30 7.32
CA TRP A 208 -9.84 26.09 7.15
C TRP A 208 -9.23 26.03 5.76
N ARG A 209 -8.04 25.41 5.67
CA ARG A 209 -7.32 25.17 4.42
C ARG A 209 -6.62 23.82 4.45
N LEU A 210 -6.14 23.39 3.29
CA LEU A 210 -5.13 22.33 3.25
C LEU A 210 -3.82 22.84 3.88
N PRO A 211 -3.05 21.99 4.57
CA PRO A 211 -1.72 22.34 5.04
C PRO A 211 -0.77 22.50 3.85
N THR A 212 0.22 23.37 3.96
CA THR A 212 1.37 23.36 3.04
C THR A 212 2.20 22.09 3.25
N VAL A 213 3.10 21.78 2.31
CA VAL A 213 4.05 20.67 2.47
C VAL A 213 4.92 20.89 3.72
N ASP A 214 5.44 22.10 3.91
CA ASP A 214 6.28 22.42 5.09
C ASP A 214 5.53 22.20 6.39
N GLU A 215 4.29 22.69 6.49
CA GLU A 215 3.44 22.51 7.66
C GLU A 215 3.12 21.04 7.93
N ALA A 216 2.79 20.28 6.89
CA ALA A 216 2.49 18.87 7.00
C ALA A 216 3.71 18.08 7.49
N VAL A 217 4.88 18.28 6.87
CA VAL A 217 6.15 17.63 7.23
C VAL A 217 6.54 17.97 8.68
N ARG A 218 6.49 19.25 9.06
CA ARG A 218 6.87 19.72 10.40
C ARG A 218 5.90 19.26 11.49
N SER A 219 4.66 18.92 11.12
CA SER A 219 3.66 18.42 12.06
C SER A 219 3.76 16.92 12.34
N MET A 220 4.43 16.13 11.49
CA MET A 220 4.46 14.67 11.62
C MET A 220 4.98 14.20 12.97
N MET A 221 4.42 13.08 13.45
CA MET A 221 4.65 12.57 14.81
C MET A 221 5.01 11.08 14.80
N LEU A 222 5.69 10.67 15.86
CA LEU A 222 5.92 9.28 16.23
C LEU A 222 5.85 9.18 17.76
N HIS A 223 4.97 8.32 18.25
CA HIS A 223 4.79 8.01 19.66
C HIS A 223 4.54 9.25 20.53
N ASP A 224 3.53 10.04 20.14
CA ASP A 224 3.13 11.31 20.78
C ASP A 224 4.20 12.40 20.80
N GLU A 225 5.31 12.20 20.07
CA GLU A 225 6.37 13.19 19.93
C GLU A 225 6.53 13.63 18.48
N ASN A 226 6.97 14.87 18.27
CA ASN A 226 7.28 15.36 16.93
C ASN A 226 8.43 14.54 16.30
N ALA A 227 8.32 14.29 14.99
CA ALA A 227 9.27 13.48 14.23
C ALA A 227 10.51 14.25 13.72
N GLY A 228 10.58 15.57 13.97
CA GLY A 228 11.68 16.43 13.53
C GLY A 228 11.69 16.71 12.03
N GLY A 229 10.51 16.69 11.38
CA GLY A 229 10.39 16.77 9.93
C GLY A 229 10.82 18.13 9.37
N VAL A 230 11.72 18.15 8.39
CA VAL A 230 12.16 19.35 7.65
C VAL A 230 11.92 19.14 6.16
N TRP A 231 11.30 20.14 5.52
CA TRP A 231 11.09 20.16 4.07
C TRP A 231 12.15 21.02 3.37
N TYR A 232 12.84 20.44 2.39
CA TYR A 232 13.78 21.15 1.52
C TYR A 232 13.13 21.34 0.14
N PRO A 233 12.49 22.50 -0.13
CA PRO A 233 11.67 22.70 -1.33
C PRO A 233 12.47 22.64 -2.63
N GLU A 234 13.73 23.08 -2.63
CA GLU A 234 14.59 23.06 -3.82
C GLU A 234 15.00 21.64 -4.23
N GLU A 235 15.11 20.73 -3.25
CA GLU A 235 15.46 19.33 -3.48
C GLU A 235 14.23 18.42 -3.59
N GLU A 236 13.03 18.96 -3.35
CA GLU A 236 11.79 18.21 -3.16
C GLU A 236 11.97 17.04 -2.17
N LYS A 237 12.62 17.33 -1.04
CA LYS A 237 13.08 16.32 -0.10
C LYS A 237 12.61 16.56 1.33
N ASP A 238 11.96 15.56 1.90
CA ASP A 238 11.65 15.46 3.31
C ASP A 238 12.78 14.75 4.09
N VAL A 239 13.09 15.24 5.28
CA VAL A 239 14.03 14.61 6.22
C VAL A 239 13.39 14.60 7.60
N TYR A 240 13.55 13.49 8.33
CA TYR A 240 13.05 13.33 9.68
C TYR A 240 14.15 12.79 10.59
N ASP A 241 14.16 13.22 11.85
CA ASP A 241 15.00 12.62 12.90
C ASP A 241 14.54 11.19 13.20
N ARG A 242 13.22 10.97 13.14
CA ARG A 242 12.57 9.67 13.31
C ARG A 242 11.51 9.50 12.24
N THR A 243 11.45 8.33 11.60
CA THR A 243 10.40 8.08 10.61
C THR A 243 9.03 8.10 11.28
N PRO A 244 8.12 9.02 10.91
CA PRO A 244 6.80 9.07 11.50
C PRO A 244 5.97 7.84 11.12
N ASP A 245 4.84 7.66 11.80
CA ASP A 245 3.90 6.58 11.50
C ASP A 245 2.45 7.05 11.58
N LYS A 246 1.53 6.16 11.20
CA LYS A 246 0.09 6.38 11.16
C LYS A 246 -0.49 6.32 12.57
N GLU A 247 -0.28 7.38 13.34
CA GLU A 247 -0.67 7.50 14.74
C GLU A 247 -1.51 8.76 15.01
N THR A 248 -2.28 8.74 16.08
CA THR A 248 -2.88 9.95 16.64
C THR A 248 -1.75 10.89 17.12
N PRO A 249 -1.94 12.23 17.10
CA PRO A 249 -3.16 12.95 16.78
C PRO A 249 -3.44 13.12 15.29
N LEU A 250 -2.45 12.95 14.39
CA LEU A 250 -2.58 13.36 12.98
C LEU A 250 -3.33 12.35 12.10
N TRP A 251 -3.11 11.07 12.35
CA TRP A 251 -3.65 10.00 11.54
C TRP A 251 -4.65 9.16 12.33
N ASP A 252 -5.62 8.63 11.60
CA ASP A 252 -6.51 7.62 12.12
C ASP A 252 -5.91 6.26 11.81
N VAL A 253 -5.42 5.58 12.85
CA VAL A 253 -4.79 4.26 12.76
C VAL A 253 -5.68 3.24 12.06
N HIS A 254 -7.00 3.40 12.19
CA HIS A 254 -7.99 2.46 11.66
C HIS A 254 -8.67 2.91 10.36
N SER A 255 -8.23 4.03 9.78
CA SER A 255 -8.67 4.45 8.45
C SER A 255 -7.92 3.68 7.36
N LYS A 256 -8.53 3.49 6.19
CA LYS A 256 -7.82 3.06 4.98
C LYS A 256 -6.97 4.18 4.36
N VAL A 257 -7.21 5.44 4.75
CA VAL A 257 -6.50 6.60 4.20
C VAL A 257 -5.05 6.60 4.68
N ILE A 258 -4.13 6.72 3.73
CA ILE A 258 -2.68 6.76 3.98
C ILE A 258 -1.99 7.96 3.33
N TYR A 259 -2.73 8.75 2.54
CA TYR A 259 -2.26 9.96 1.90
C TYR A 259 -3.16 11.14 2.23
N TYR A 260 -2.54 12.29 2.52
CA TYR A 260 -3.23 13.57 2.60
C TYR A 260 -2.75 14.52 1.51
N TRP A 261 -3.70 15.18 0.85
CA TRP A 261 -3.44 16.34 0.01
C TRP A 261 -2.83 17.49 0.82
N THR A 262 -1.86 18.17 0.21
CA THR A 262 -1.35 19.46 0.66
C THR A 262 -1.88 20.58 -0.24
N SER A 263 -1.74 21.83 0.17
CA SER A 263 -2.11 23.00 -0.63
C SER A 263 -1.15 23.27 -1.79
N ASP A 264 0.05 22.70 -1.77
CA ASP A 264 1.10 23.05 -2.73
C ASP A 264 0.97 22.25 -4.03
N THR A 265 1.19 22.96 -5.14
CA THR A 265 1.25 22.40 -6.49
C THR A 265 2.67 21.93 -6.78
N SER A 266 2.82 20.84 -7.55
CA SER A 266 4.14 20.34 -7.95
C SER A 266 4.89 21.38 -8.77
N VAL A 267 6.17 21.58 -8.45
CA VAL A 267 7.05 22.49 -9.23
C VAL A 267 7.31 21.97 -10.64
N LYS A 268 7.10 20.67 -10.86
CA LYS A 268 7.32 20.00 -12.15
C LYS A 268 6.12 20.09 -13.09
N ASP A 269 4.90 20.13 -12.53
CA ASP A 269 3.66 20.04 -13.28
C ASP A 269 2.49 20.68 -12.51
N GLU A 270 1.91 21.75 -13.07
CA GLU A 270 0.79 22.46 -12.46
C GLU A 270 -0.48 21.62 -12.32
N GLN A 271 -0.61 20.53 -13.08
CA GLN A 271 -1.73 19.59 -12.97
C GLN A 271 -1.58 18.64 -11.78
N GLN A 272 -0.45 18.69 -11.08
CA GLN A 272 -0.15 17.83 -9.94
C GLN A 272 -0.06 18.64 -8.65
N ALA A 273 -0.38 18.00 -7.54
CA ALA A 273 -0.23 18.56 -6.20
C ALA A 273 0.53 17.57 -5.32
N TYR A 274 1.18 18.08 -4.29
CA TYR A 274 1.90 17.24 -3.35
C TYR A 274 0.92 16.56 -2.40
N ILE A 275 1.23 15.30 -2.10
CA ILE A 275 0.63 14.53 -1.02
C ILE A 275 1.70 14.19 0.02
N ILE A 276 1.28 14.05 1.26
CA ILE A 276 2.08 13.46 2.33
C ILE A 276 1.56 12.07 2.67
N VAL A 277 2.48 11.11 2.81
CA VAL A 277 2.18 9.75 3.29
C VAL A 277 2.29 9.69 4.81
N TYR A 278 1.57 8.78 5.47
CA TYR A 278 1.66 8.60 6.93
C TYR A 278 3.08 8.38 7.49
N HIS A 279 4.01 7.89 6.66
CA HIS A 279 5.42 7.73 7.04
C HIS A 279 6.29 8.95 6.67
N GLY A 280 5.66 10.07 6.33
CA GLY A 280 6.29 11.37 6.11
C GLY A 280 6.74 11.67 4.69
N GLY A 281 6.74 10.68 3.79
CA GLY A 281 7.21 10.87 2.41
C GLY A 281 6.33 11.83 1.63
N ILE A 282 6.96 12.66 0.79
CA ILE A 282 6.27 13.56 -0.13
C ILE A 282 6.31 13.04 -1.57
N PHE A 283 5.15 13.03 -2.23
CA PHE A 283 5.02 12.62 -3.62
C PHE A 283 4.06 13.54 -4.36
N ASP A 284 4.19 13.65 -5.68
CA ASP A 284 3.23 14.32 -6.54
C ASP A 284 2.17 13.35 -7.08
N LYS A 285 0.93 13.85 -7.15
CA LYS A 285 -0.22 13.14 -7.74
C LYS A 285 -1.02 14.10 -8.60
N ARG A 286 -1.72 13.57 -9.61
CA ARG A 286 -2.58 14.40 -10.45
C ARG A 286 -3.73 14.91 -9.60
N LYS A 287 -4.05 16.20 -9.71
CA LYS A 287 -5.13 16.85 -8.93
C LYS A 287 -6.51 16.21 -9.12
N ILE A 288 -6.69 15.46 -10.22
CA ILE A 288 -7.92 14.72 -10.54
C ILE A 288 -7.99 13.32 -9.93
N ASP A 289 -6.90 12.81 -9.36
CA ASP A 289 -6.86 11.48 -8.77
C ASP A 289 -7.79 11.44 -7.53
N ARG A 290 -8.52 10.33 -7.36
CA ARG A 290 -9.55 10.13 -6.31
C ARG A 290 -9.43 8.76 -5.67
N GLN A 291 -8.21 8.28 -5.51
CA GLN A 291 -7.97 6.95 -4.96
C GLN A 291 -8.54 6.85 -3.55
N ASP A 292 -9.10 5.70 -3.21
CA ASP A 292 -9.84 5.48 -1.96
C ASP A 292 -9.03 5.76 -0.68
N TYR A 293 -7.71 5.63 -0.78
CA TYR A 293 -6.74 5.83 0.29
C TYR A 293 -6.15 7.26 0.34
N MET A 294 -6.63 8.17 -0.50
CA MET A 294 -6.14 9.54 -0.64
C MET A 294 -7.20 10.58 -0.28
N SER A 295 -7.01 11.24 0.86
CA SER A 295 -7.95 12.21 1.42
C SER A 295 -7.21 13.49 1.79
N PHE A 296 -7.68 14.22 2.79
CA PHE A 296 -7.01 15.37 3.39
C PHE A 296 -7.34 15.47 4.87
N ARG A 297 -6.62 16.34 5.57
CA ARG A 297 -7.04 16.86 6.86
C ARG A 297 -6.82 18.36 6.87
N ALA A 298 -7.88 19.11 7.13
CA ALA A 298 -7.83 20.56 7.10
C ALA A 298 -7.12 21.12 8.33
N VAL A 299 -6.46 22.25 8.15
CA VAL A 299 -5.77 23.00 9.22
C VAL A 299 -6.24 24.45 9.26
N LYS A 300 -6.08 25.07 10.42
CA LYS A 300 -6.16 26.52 10.61
C LYS A 300 -5.10 26.99 11.60
N GLU A 301 -4.74 28.26 11.51
CA GLU A 301 -3.84 28.90 12.48
C GLU A 301 -4.56 29.08 13.82
N ILE A 302 -3.77 29.06 14.90
CA ILE A 302 -4.25 29.35 16.24
C ILE A 302 -3.96 30.82 16.51
N ASN A 303 -5.02 31.60 16.66
CA ASN A 303 -4.94 33.01 17.06
C ASN A 303 -4.56 33.17 18.53
#